data_AF-A0A367XVH6-F1
#
_entry.id   AF-A0A367XVH6-F1
#
_cell.length_a   1.000
_cell.length_b   1.000
_cell.length_c   1.000
_cell.angle_alpha   90.00
_cell.angle_beta   90.00
_cell.angle_gamma   90.00
#
_symmetry.space_group_name_H-M   'P 1'
#
loop_
_entity.id
_entity.type
_entity.pdbx_description
1 polymer ?
#
loop_
_entity_poly.entity_id
_entity_poly.type
_entity_poly.pdbx_seq_one_letter_code
_entity_poly.pdbx_strand_id
1 'polypeptide(L)'
;MTDTFDVKYLAINQLAYTFNKYTQLNTSNVVPQGLADVATQSLQLMKQYEAIHPIAETLLQFLSNQRIFTEDYTKEWISTTRSLNEAYLLQLDNDMKQILDQAMEILSPERAVELFAKVRRAIVITLVQSKYEEGLILLTNYLSAVDFSSQPKTREKFVENRYMEFLFYQYVLNKFSMIWFPNDDHEGRKPSSVFNLGRSNKVAITSNSYKPLNQIYVKASTYHQKNESLFSPSDNETRYFWAIKFLHLKLLFKQFKFVEFYEEFSEYCLHQKEPIDILTDDLNILRSNLLVMFGIVSIFLKPFNSLTLLGVGKDDILVDLFSENPDALEYKFYGEVMLPLAKCDFRRVKASLLDPIFVTALLASFEYNFPVSCRSTDGSAGPTFIEYLKLIIDLKNFFVILTSSREISQSKVFQLLGYDETQSPDDIRDLASTLTGVIVALDLAKYGIYYDSEREVFVNKLITDSANEIAALQENIADLQNEVQAETLATKMTDLLVEKYYS
;
A
#
# COMPACT_ATOMS: atom_id res chain seq x y z
N MET A 1 17.36 -5.84 -25.63
CA MET A 1 16.08 -6.10 -24.94
C MET A 1 14.97 -5.92 -25.96
N THR A 2 14.17 -6.95 -26.20
CA THR A 2 12.91 -6.85 -26.95
C THR A 2 12.01 -5.80 -26.28
N ASP A 3 11.28 -5.01 -27.07
CA ASP A 3 10.44 -3.89 -26.60
C ASP A 3 9.13 -4.36 -25.94
N THR A 4 9.22 -5.46 -25.22
CA THR A 4 8.14 -6.12 -24.50
C THR A 4 8.00 -5.49 -23.12
N PHE A 5 6.76 -5.18 -22.71
CA PHE A 5 6.47 -4.72 -21.36
C PHE A 5 7.03 -5.69 -20.32
N ASP A 6 7.81 -5.18 -19.37
CA ASP A 6 8.35 -5.96 -18.28
C ASP A 6 8.62 -5.06 -17.06
N VAL A 7 8.12 -5.49 -15.91
CA VAL A 7 8.29 -4.79 -14.62
C VAL A 7 8.74 -5.73 -13.49
N LYS A 8 9.11 -6.99 -13.77
CA LYS A 8 9.41 -7.96 -12.70
C LYS A 8 10.64 -7.58 -11.87
N TYR A 9 11.51 -6.72 -12.39
CA TYR A 9 12.63 -6.14 -11.63
C TYR A 9 12.17 -5.41 -10.35
N LEU A 10 10.94 -4.89 -10.29
CA LEU A 10 10.38 -4.27 -9.09
C LEU A 10 10.24 -5.24 -7.91
N ALA A 11 10.10 -6.55 -8.20
CA ALA A 11 10.01 -7.56 -7.17
C ALA A 11 11.33 -7.74 -6.40
N ILE A 12 12.49 -7.39 -6.98
CA ILE A 12 13.80 -7.60 -6.33
C ILE A 12 13.86 -6.88 -4.97
N ASN A 13 13.48 -5.61 -4.91
CA ASN A 13 13.44 -4.84 -3.65
C ASN A 13 12.39 -5.37 -2.67
N GLN A 14 11.23 -5.83 -3.17
CA GLN A 14 10.19 -6.42 -2.32
C GLN A 14 10.67 -7.73 -1.69
N LEU A 15 11.28 -8.61 -2.48
CA LEU A 15 11.88 -9.87 -2.01
C LEU A 15 13.06 -9.62 -1.06
N ALA A 16 13.90 -8.62 -1.35
CA ALA A 16 14.98 -8.22 -0.46
C ALA A 16 14.46 -7.72 0.90
N TYR A 17 13.42 -6.89 0.89
CA TYR A 17 12.73 -6.45 2.11
C TYR A 17 12.16 -7.64 2.89
N THR A 18 11.44 -8.54 2.21
CA THR A 18 10.86 -9.74 2.83
C THR A 18 11.92 -10.62 3.46
N PHE A 19 13.03 -10.87 2.75
CA PHE A 19 14.15 -11.63 3.30
C PHE A 19 14.72 -10.97 4.56
N ASN A 20 15.07 -9.68 4.47
CA ASN A 20 15.60 -8.92 5.62
C ASN A 20 14.65 -8.98 6.81
N LYS A 21 13.35 -8.78 6.59
CA LYS A 21 12.36 -8.81 7.67
C LYS A 21 12.20 -10.18 8.29
N TYR A 22 12.15 -11.25 7.50
CA TYR A 22 12.14 -12.61 8.05
C TYR A 22 13.38 -12.88 8.89
N THR A 23 14.57 -12.49 8.43
CA THR A 23 15.80 -12.69 9.21
C THR A 23 15.84 -11.87 10.50
N GLN A 24 15.20 -10.69 10.53
CA GLN A 24 15.11 -9.86 11.73
C GLN A 24 14.07 -10.37 12.74
N LEU A 25 12.92 -10.85 12.25
CA LEU A 25 11.81 -11.29 13.09
C LEU A 25 11.97 -12.74 13.57
N ASN A 26 12.74 -13.56 12.84
CA ASN A 26 12.95 -14.94 13.23
C ASN A 26 13.96 -15.04 14.38
N THR A 27 13.44 -15.24 15.60
CA THR A 27 14.22 -15.47 16.81
C THR A 27 14.56 -16.96 17.02
N SER A 28 14.03 -17.84 16.18
CA SER A 28 14.24 -19.28 16.24
C SER A 28 15.33 -19.74 15.27
N ASN A 29 16.05 -20.83 15.60
CA ASN A 29 17.02 -21.46 14.69
C ASN A 29 16.35 -22.21 13.52
N VAL A 30 15.02 -22.16 13.39
CA VAL A 30 14.27 -22.83 12.33
C VAL A 30 14.13 -21.87 11.16
N VAL A 31 14.63 -22.28 10.00
CA VAL A 31 14.52 -21.49 8.77
C VAL A 31 13.06 -21.45 8.33
N PRO A 32 12.46 -20.26 8.09
CA PRO A 32 11.09 -20.16 7.63
C PRO A 32 10.92 -20.87 6.28
N GLN A 33 9.82 -21.61 6.15
CA GLN A 33 9.46 -22.28 4.90
C GLN A 33 9.29 -21.22 3.79
N GLY A 34 9.97 -21.41 2.66
CA GLY A 34 9.94 -20.47 1.52
C GLY A 34 11.00 -19.35 1.54
N LEU A 35 11.77 -19.17 2.62
CA LEU A 35 12.83 -18.12 2.66
C LEU A 35 13.97 -18.41 1.66
N ALA A 36 14.27 -19.69 1.44
CA ALA A 36 15.20 -20.13 0.40
C ALA A 36 14.69 -19.81 -1.01
N ASP A 37 13.39 -19.95 -1.25
CA ASP A 37 12.78 -19.64 -2.53
C ASP A 37 12.82 -18.13 -2.79
N VAL A 38 12.53 -17.30 -1.78
CA VAL A 38 12.67 -15.83 -1.84
C VAL A 38 14.11 -15.44 -2.20
N ALA A 39 15.11 -16.03 -1.54
CA ALA A 39 16.51 -15.75 -1.84
C ALA A 39 16.91 -16.19 -3.25
N THR A 40 16.49 -17.38 -3.67
CA THR A 40 16.77 -17.93 -5.00
C THR A 40 16.12 -17.10 -6.10
N GLN A 41 14.83 -16.78 -5.96
CA GLN A 41 14.08 -15.95 -6.91
C GLN A 41 14.67 -14.55 -7.02
N SER A 42 15.11 -13.95 -5.91
CA SER A 42 15.77 -12.64 -5.92
C SER A 42 17.07 -12.67 -6.73
N LEU A 43 17.92 -13.69 -6.55
CA LEU A 43 19.15 -13.86 -7.33
C LEU A 43 18.88 -14.17 -8.82
N GLN A 44 17.85 -14.97 -9.12
CA GLN A 44 17.42 -15.25 -10.50
C GLN A 44 17.01 -13.96 -11.23
N LEU A 45 16.21 -13.12 -10.59
CA LEU A 45 15.80 -11.82 -11.15
C LEU A 45 17.00 -10.88 -11.30
N MET A 46 17.89 -10.81 -10.31
CA MET A 46 19.13 -10.01 -10.42
C MET A 46 20.00 -10.45 -11.61
N LYS A 47 20.07 -11.75 -11.90
CA LYS A 47 20.77 -12.30 -13.07
C LYS A 47 20.05 -11.96 -14.37
N GLN A 48 18.74 -12.15 -14.44
CA GLN A 48 17.92 -11.83 -15.61
C GLN A 48 18.05 -10.36 -16.03
N TYR A 49 18.02 -9.46 -15.04
CA TYR A 49 18.15 -8.03 -15.28
C TYR A 49 19.60 -7.53 -15.18
N GLU A 50 20.59 -8.40 -15.00
CA GLU A 50 22.00 -8.01 -14.84
C GLU A 50 22.14 -6.80 -13.88
N ALA A 51 21.45 -6.85 -12.75
CA ALA A 51 21.41 -5.76 -11.78
C ALA A 51 21.46 -6.33 -10.36
N ILE A 52 22.40 -5.83 -9.55
CA ILE A 52 22.73 -6.41 -8.25
C ILE A 52 22.19 -5.52 -7.14
N HIS A 53 21.28 -6.05 -6.33
CA HIS A 53 20.86 -5.41 -5.08
C HIS A 53 21.96 -5.52 -4.01
N PRO A 54 22.11 -4.55 -3.09
CA PRO A 54 23.12 -4.59 -2.02
C PRO A 54 23.10 -5.87 -1.16
N ILE A 55 21.93 -6.49 -1.01
CA ILE A 55 21.73 -7.73 -0.22
C ILE A 55 22.27 -9.00 -0.89
N ALA A 56 22.70 -8.96 -2.16
CA ALA A 56 23.00 -10.17 -2.95
C ALA A 56 24.02 -11.11 -2.27
N GLU A 57 25.04 -10.54 -1.62
CA GLU A 57 26.06 -11.32 -0.90
C GLU A 57 25.48 -12.03 0.33
N THR A 58 24.55 -11.38 1.05
CA THR A 58 23.84 -11.97 2.19
C THR A 58 22.92 -13.11 1.75
N LEU A 59 22.21 -12.96 0.62
CA LEU A 59 21.38 -14.03 0.06
C LEU A 59 22.23 -15.25 -0.32
N LEU A 60 23.35 -15.02 -1.00
CA LEU A 60 24.26 -16.09 -1.41
C LEU A 60 24.84 -16.82 -0.19
N GLN A 61 25.26 -16.07 0.84
CA GLN A 61 25.75 -16.66 2.08
C GLN A 61 24.67 -17.49 2.79
N PHE A 62 23.42 -17.01 2.81
CA PHE A 62 22.31 -17.75 3.39
C PHE A 62 22.05 -19.07 2.66
N LEU A 63 21.96 -19.06 1.33
CA LEU A 63 21.76 -20.28 0.53
C LEU A 63 22.91 -21.27 0.71
N SER A 64 24.15 -20.77 0.75
CA SER A 64 25.34 -21.59 1.00
C SER A 64 25.28 -22.27 2.38
N ASN A 65 24.87 -21.55 3.42
CA ASN A 65 24.68 -22.11 4.76
C ASN A 65 23.58 -23.19 4.81
N GLN A 66 22.56 -23.07 3.95
CA GLN A 66 21.50 -24.08 3.78
C GLN A 66 21.90 -25.24 2.86
N ARG A 67 23.14 -25.27 2.34
CA ARG A 67 23.63 -26.25 1.38
C ARG A 67 22.79 -26.32 0.09
N ILE A 68 22.17 -25.20 -0.27
CA ILE A 68 21.44 -25.06 -1.53
C ILE A 68 22.44 -24.71 -2.61
N PHE A 69 22.33 -25.39 -3.75
CA PHE A 69 23.29 -25.29 -4.83
C PHE A 69 23.09 -23.98 -5.62
N THR A 70 24.14 -23.18 -5.76
CA THR A 70 24.11 -21.86 -6.39
C THR A 70 25.27 -21.69 -7.38
N GLU A 71 25.58 -22.71 -8.19
CA GLU A 71 26.70 -22.66 -9.16
C GLU A 71 26.63 -21.44 -10.09
N ASP A 72 25.42 -21.02 -10.43
CA ASP A 72 25.14 -19.87 -11.28
C ASP A 72 25.38 -18.50 -10.64
N TYR A 73 25.59 -18.45 -9.31
CA TYR A 73 25.67 -17.23 -8.52
C TYR A 73 26.93 -17.26 -7.67
N THR A 74 27.94 -16.47 -8.06
CA THR A 74 29.21 -16.38 -7.35
C THR A 74 29.46 -14.96 -6.84
N LYS A 75 30.35 -14.81 -5.86
CA LYS A 75 30.83 -13.49 -5.42
C LYS A 75 31.48 -12.70 -6.56
N GLU A 76 32.15 -13.42 -7.47
CA GLU A 76 32.76 -12.84 -8.68
C GLU A 76 31.71 -12.32 -9.67
N TRP A 77 30.61 -13.05 -9.88
CA TRP A 77 29.49 -12.57 -10.69
C TRP A 77 28.87 -11.29 -10.10
N ILE A 78 28.66 -11.26 -8.78
CA ILE A 78 28.14 -10.08 -8.07
C ILE A 78 29.07 -8.88 -8.28
N SER A 79 30.38 -9.04 -8.03
CA SER A 79 31.35 -7.95 -8.17
C SER A 79 31.46 -7.46 -9.61
N THR A 80 31.54 -8.37 -10.57
CA THR A 80 31.66 -8.04 -12.01
C THR A 80 30.44 -7.28 -12.50
N THR A 81 29.24 -7.75 -12.16
CA THR A 81 27.99 -7.10 -12.56
C THR A 81 27.85 -5.72 -11.89
N ARG A 82 28.25 -5.58 -10.62
CA ARG A 82 28.24 -4.27 -9.93
C ARG A 82 29.16 -3.26 -10.64
N SER A 83 30.38 -3.66 -10.99
CA SER A 83 31.32 -2.80 -11.73
C SER A 83 30.81 -2.43 -13.13
N LEU A 84 30.18 -3.37 -13.85
CA LEU A 84 29.55 -3.08 -15.15
C LEU A 84 28.40 -2.07 -15.02
N ASN A 85 27.59 -2.19 -13.97
CA ASN A 85 26.50 -1.25 -13.69
C ASN A 85 27.01 0.16 -13.38
N GLU A 86 28.05 0.28 -12.53
CA GLU A 86 28.68 1.56 -12.22
C GLU A 86 29.29 2.22 -13.46
N ALA A 87 30.00 1.44 -14.29
CA ALA A 87 30.54 1.93 -15.56
C ALA A 87 29.44 2.40 -16.51
N TYR A 88 28.33 1.66 -16.60
CA TYR A 88 27.18 2.02 -17.43
C TYR A 88 26.52 3.33 -16.98
N LEU A 89 26.28 3.49 -15.68
CA LEU A 89 25.69 4.71 -15.11
C LEU A 89 26.59 5.93 -15.33
N LEU A 90 27.90 5.77 -15.11
CA LEU A 90 28.88 6.85 -15.33
C LEU A 90 28.98 7.25 -16.80
N GLN A 91 28.96 6.28 -17.72
CA GLN A 91 28.93 6.56 -19.15
C GLN A 91 27.66 7.33 -19.54
N LEU A 92 26.49 6.89 -19.05
CA LEU A 92 25.22 7.57 -19.36
C LEU A 92 25.15 8.98 -18.79
N ASP A 93 25.66 9.21 -17.57
CA ASP A 93 25.72 10.55 -16.97
C ASP A 93 26.60 11.48 -17.81
N ASN A 94 27.74 11.00 -18.31
CA ASN A 94 28.59 11.75 -19.24
C ASN A 94 27.89 12.02 -20.58
N ASP A 95 27.23 11.01 -21.17
CA ASP A 95 26.46 11.17 -22.41
C ASP A 95 25.36 12.24 -22.24
N MET A 96 24.63 12.21 -21.11
CA MET A 96 23.58 13.20 -20.82
C MET A 96 24.13 14.60 -20.59
N LYS A 97 25.25 14.75 -19.87
CA LYS A 97 25.89 16.07 -19.70
C LYS A 97 26.33 16.64 -21.04
N GLN A 98 26.95 15.83 -21.89
CA GLN A 98 27.33 16.28 -23.24
C GLN A 98 26.12 16.71 -24.06
N ILE A 99 25.01 15.97 -23.98
CA ILE A 99 23.77 16.35 -24.65
C ILE A 99 23.24 17.67 -24.10
N LEU A 100 23.14 17.83 -22.78
CA LEU A 100 22.63 19.05 -22.14
C LEU A 100 23.53 20.27 -22.39
N ASP A 101 24.85 20.08 -22.43
CA ASP A 101 25.83 21.14 -22.71
C ASP A 101 25.85 21.55 -24.20
N GLN A 102 25.50 20.63 -25.10
CA GLN A 102 25.45 20.88 -26.56
C GLN A 102 24.05 21.29 -27.05
N ALA A 103 23.00 20.94 -26.30
CA ALA A 103 21.61 21.20 -26.66
C ALA A 103 21.21 22.63 -26.30
N MET A 104 21.26 23.54 -27.27
CA MET A 104 20.42 24.74 -27.23
C MET A 104 18.97 24.45 -27.66
N GLU A 105 18.71 23.28 -28.26
CA GLU A 105 17.42 22.82 -28.77
C GLU A 105 17.12 21.38 -28.33
N ILE A 106 15.84 21.03 -28.29
CA ILE A 106 15.32 19.70 -27.90
C ILE A 106 15.84 18.62 -28.86
N LEU A 107 16.15 17.42 -28.35
CA LEU A 107 16.62 16.29 -29.16
C LEU A 107 15.65 15.94 -30.30
N SER A 108 16.21 15.45 -31.42
CA SER A 108 15.38 14.82 -32.45
C SER A 108 14.67 13.57 -31.91
N PRO A 109 13.49 13.19 -32.44
CA PRO A 109 12.74 12.03 -31.96
C PRO A 109 13.57 10.74 -31.93
N GLU A 110 14.39 10.48 -32.95
CA GLU A 110 15.21 9.27 -33.02
C GLU A 110 16.25 9.22 -31.89
N ARG A 111 16.93 10.34 -31.65
CA ARG A 111 17.91 10.46 -30.56
C ARG A 111 17.26 10.40 -29.18
N ALA A 112 16.04 10.94 -29.05
CA ALA A 112 15.27 10.85 -27.81
C ALA A 112 14.91 9.39 -27.49
N VAL A 113 14.47 8.61 -28.48
CA VAL A 113 14.17 7.17 -28.33
C VAL A 113 15.42 6.38 -27.94
N GLU A 114 16.55 6.61 -28.60
CA GLU A 114 17.83 5.97 -28.26
C GLU A 114 18.30 6.30 -26.84
N LEU A 115 18.23 7.58 -26.46
CA LEU A 115 18.58 8.02 -25.12
C LEU A 115 17.64 7.40 -24.08
N PHE A 116 16.34 7.37 -24.35
CA PHE A 116 15.36 6.79 -23.43
C PHE A 116 15.58 5.30 -23.22
N ALA A 117 15.99 4.55 -24.23
CA ALA A 117 16.35 3.15 -24.07
C ALA A 117 17.53 2.96 -23.10
N LYS A 118 18.52 3.88 -23.13
CA LYS A 118 19.63 3.88 -22.16
C LYS A 118 19.17 4.28 -20.76
N VAL A 119 18.34 5.33 -20.66
CA VAL A 119 17.75 5.79 -19.38
C VAL A 119 16.93 4.66 -18.76
N ARG A 120 16.06 3.99 -19.51
CA ARG A 120 15.29 2.82 -19.04
C ARG A 120 16.17 1.78 -18.34
N ARG A 121 17.28 1.41 -18.97
CA ARG A 121 18.25 0.47 -18.41
C ARG A 121 18.85 0.99 -17.09
N ALA A 122 19.26 2.26 -17.07
CA ALA A 122 19.79 2.89 -15.88
C ALA A 122 18.77 2.98 -14.74
N ILE A 123 17.50 3.24 -15.02
CA ILE A 123 16.42 3.25 -14.02
C ILE A 123 16.21 1.87 -13.39
N VAL A 124 16.28 0.80 -14.18
CA VAL A 124 16.24 -0.57 -13.62
C VAL A 124 17.43 -0.81 -12.69
N ILE A 125 18.63 -0.39 -13.08
CA ILE A 125 19.84 -0.53 -12.26
C ILE A 125 19.69 0.26 -10.95
N THR A 126 19.31 1.53 -11.01
CA THR A 126 19.19 2.40 -9.83
C THR A 126 18.07 1.95 -8.90
N LEU A 127 16.94 1.48 -9.44
CA LEU A 127 15.88 0.86 -8.64
C LEU A 127 16.40 -0.36 -7.90
N VAL A 128 17.04 -1.31 -8.58
CA VAL A 128 17.55 -2.54 -7.98
C VAL A 128 18.69 -2.28 -6.99
N GLN A 129 19.48 -1.24 -7.20
CA GLN A 129 20.58 -0.86 -6.29
C GLN A 129 20.14 0.01 -5.12
N SER A 130 18.84 0.29 -4.98
CA SER A 130 18.27 1.23 -3.99
C SER A 130 18.80 2.66 -4.09
N LYS A 131 19.27 3.08 -5.27
CA LYS A 131 19.77 4.42 -5.59
C LYS A 131 18.67 5.29 -6.21
N TYR A 132 17.56 5.43 -5.50
CA TYR A 132 16.33 5.99 -6.06
C TYR A 132 16.47 7.46 -6.48
N GLU A 133 17.18 8.28 -5.70
CA GLU A 133 17.40 9.69 -6.02
C GLU A 133 18.26 9.88 -7.29
N GLU A 134 19.30 9.05 -7.48
CA GLU A 134 20.08 9.03 -8.72
C GLU A 134 19.16 8.75 -9.92
N GLY A 135 18.24 7.78 -9.79
CA GLY A 135 17.22 7.50 -10.81
C GLY A 135 16.30 8.69 -11.12
N LEU A 136 15.87 9.43 -10.09
CA LEU A 136 15.04 10.63 -10.26
C LEU A 136 15.80 11.76 -10.97
N ILE A 137 17.08 11.93 -10.67
CA ILE A 137 17.95 12.90 -11.34
C ILE A 137 18.09 12.55 -12.83
N LEU A 138 18.33 11.27 -13.16
CA LEU A 138 18.42 10.81 -14.55
C LEU A 138 17.13 11.10 -15.35
N LEU A 139 15.95 10.87 -14.77
CA LEU A 139 14.67 11.20 -15.41
C LEU A 139 14.48 12.71 -15.60
N THR A 140 14.92 13.51 -14.63
CA THR A 140 14.82 14.98 -14.70
C THR A 140 15.74 15.54 -15.79
N ASN A 141 16.95 15.01 -15.89
CA ASN A 141 17.89 15.34 -16.96
C ASN A 141 17.34 14.93 -18.34
N TYR A 142 16.74 13.73 -18.44
CA TYR A 142 16.07 13.29 -19.67
C TYR A 142 14.91 14.22 -20.08
N LEU A 143 14.05 14.59 -19.12
CA LEU A 143 12.95 15.54 -19.35
C LEU A 143 13.44 16.92 -19.82
N SER A 144 14.65 17.29 -19.47
CA SER A 144 15.25 18.57 -19.89
C SER A 144 15.77 18.54 -21.34
N ALA A 145 15.96 17.34 -21.90
CA ALA A 145 16.48 17.12 -23.25
C ALA A 145 15.39 16.71 -24.27
N VAL A 146 14.17 16.41 -23.83
CA VAL A 146 13.08 15.86 -24.66
C VAL A 146 11.77 16.61 -24.42
N ASP A 147 10.98 16.78 -25.47
CA ASP A 147 9.61 17.32 -25.39
C ASP A 147 8.57 16.22 -25.54
N PHE A 148 7.65 16.13 -24.59
CA PHE A 148 6.57 15.15 -24.61
C PHE A 148 5.32 15.76 -25.24
N SER A 149 4.79 15.11 -26.27
CA SER A 149 3.53 15.52 -26.88
C SER A 149 2.36 15.24 -25.94
N SER A 150 1.63 16.30 -25.55
CA SER A 150 0.43 16.17 -24.73
C SER A 150 -0.79 15.62 -25.49
N GLN A 151 -0.78 15.75 -26.83
CA GLN A 151 -1.84 15.31 -27.75
C GLN A 151 -1.23 14.79 -29.06
N PRO A 152 -0.69 13.56 -29.07
CA PRO A 152 -0.18 12.94 -30.29
C PRO A 152 -1.30 12.78 -31.33
N LYS A 153 -1.01 13.14 -32.59
CA LYS A 153 -2.01 13.16 -33.68
C LYS A 153 -2.23 11.80 -34.35
N THR A 154 -1.27 10.89 -34.23
CA THR A 154 -1.35 9.53 -34.80
C THR A 154 -0.96 8.50 -33.75
N ARG A 155 -1.33 7.24 -33.99
CA ARG A 155 -1.00 6.15 -33.07
C ARG A 155 0.49 5.88 -33.02
N GLU A 156 1.23 5.98 -34.13
CA GLU A 156 2.69 5.80 -34.11
C GLU A 156 3.35 6.85 -33.21
N LYS A 157 2.97 8.12 -33.37
CA LYS A 157 3.47 9.22 -32.53
C LYS A 157 3.10 9.06 -31.07
N PHE A 158 1.95 8.44 -30.76
CA PHE A 158 1.56 8.14 -29.40
C PHE A 158 2.48 7.08 -28.78
N VAL A 159 2.74 5.98 -29.50
CA VAL A 159 3.65 4.92 -29.01
C VAL A 159 5.09 5.42 -28.89
N GLU A 160 5.57 6.21 -29.85
CA GLU A 160 6.92 6.79 -29.84
C GLU A 160 7.12 7.82 -28.72
N ASN A 161 6.05 8.49 -28.28
CA ASN A 161 6.10 9.51 -27.22
C ASN A 161 6.48 8.93 -25.85
N ARG A 162 6.16 7.64 -25.59
CA ARG A 162 6.52 6.88 -24.37
C ARG A 162 6.27 7.63 -23.05
N TYR A 163 5.22 8.45 -23.03
CA TYR A 163 5.00 9.38 -21.93
C TYR A 163 4.43 8.67 -20.69
N MET A 164 3.54 7.69 -20.86
CA MET A 164 3.06 6.88 -19.73
C MET A 164 4.18 6.05 -19.13
N GLU A 165 5.07 5.49 -19.95
CA GLU A 165 6.26 4.80 -19.46
C GLU A 165 7.16 5.74 -18.63
N PHE A 166 7.41 6.96 -19.11
CA PHE A 166 8.16 7.97 -18.35
C PHE A 166 7.48 8.31 -17.01
N LEU A 167 6.17 8.58 -17.02
CA LEU A 167 5.40 8.86 -15.81
C LEU A 167 5.41 7.68 -14.84
N PHE A 168 5.38 6.45 -15.36
CA PHE A 168 5.47 5.24 -14.55
C PHE A 168 6.82 5.15 -13.82
N TYR A 169 7.93 5.35 -14.53
CA TYR A 169 9.26 5.36 -13.88
C TYR A 169 9.36 6.44 -12.81
N GLN A 170 8.86 7.64 -13.09
CA GLN A 170 8.81 8.72 -12.12
C GLN A 170 7.95 8.34 -10.90
N TYR A 171 6.81 7.69 -11.11
CA TYR A 171 5.91 7.25 -10.04
C TYR A 171 6.57 6.20 -9.15
N VAL A 172 7.16 5.17 -9.75
CA VAL A 172 7.83 4.08 -9.04
C VAL A 172 8.99 4.61 -8.21
N LEU A 173 9.88 5.42 -8.79
CA LEU A 173 11.04 5.96 -8.07
C LEU A 173 10.63 6.83 -6.89
N ASN A 174 9.66 7.73 -7.07
CA ASN A 174 9.13 8.53 -5.95
C ASN A 174 8.51 7.63 -4.87
N LYS A 175 7.82 6.55 -5.25
CA LYS A 175 7.19 5.65 -4.30
C LYS A 175 8.21 4.86 -3.50
N PHE A 176 9.25 4.36 -4.15
CA PHE A 176 10.33 3.61 -3.50
C PHE A 176 11.14 4.53 -2.58
N SER A 177 11.56 5.71 -3.07
CA SER A 177 12.32 6.70 -2.29
C SER A 177 11.53 7.26 -1.10
N MET A 178 10.25 7.63 -1.28
CA MET A 178 9.54 8.40 -0.26
C MET A 178 8.62 7.58 0.65
N ILE A 179 8.13 6.41 0.19
CA ILE A 179 7.06 5.67 0.87
C ILE A 179 7.47 4.25 1.27
N TRP A 180 7.98 3.44 0.34
CA TRP A 180 8.25 2.03 0.61
C TRP A 180 9.60 1.79 1.27
N PHE A 181 10.68 2.40 0.78
CA PHE A 181 12.05 2.12 1.21
C PHE A 181 12.87 3.40 1.47
N PRO A 182 12.38 4.37 2.27
CA PRO A 182 13.02 5.68 2.42
C PRO A 182 14.34 5.67 3.20
N ASN A 183 14.73 4.54 3.79
CA ASN A 183 15.97 4.40 4.56
C ASN A 183 17.01 3.53 3.84
N ASP A 184 16.67 2.98 2.67
CA ASP A 184 17.55 2.06 1.92
C ASP A 184 18.43 2.81 0.92
N ASP A 185 18.26 4.13 0.81
CA ASP A 185 19.10 5.01 0.00
C ASP A 185 20.45 5.22 0.72
N HIS A 186 21.38 4.30 0.47
CA HIS A 186 22.60 4.14 1.25
C HIS A 186 23.64 5.26 1.08
N GLU A 187 23.46 6.21 0.15
CA GLU A 187 24.48 7.24 -0.13
C GLU A 187 23.95 8.69 -0.21
N GLY A 188 22.64 8.92 -0.34
CA GLY A 188 22.07 10.25 -0.60
C GLY A 188 21.93 11.19 0.62
N ARG A 189 21.97 10.66 1.85
CA ARG A 189 21.82 11.46 3.07
C ARG A 189 23.05 11.30 3.96
N LYS A 190 24.07 12.14 3.76
CA LYS A 190 25.14 12.31 4.75
C LYS A 190 24.49 12.60 6.11
N PRO A 191 24.59 11.70 7.11
CA PRO A 191 24.23 12.04 8.46
C PRO A 191 25.32 13.00 8.93
N SER A 192 24.98 14.27 9.11
CA SER A 192 25.81 15.21 9.86
C SER A 192 25.78 14.83 11.34
N SER A 193 26.39 13.70 11.70
CA SER A 193 26.80 13.34 13.07
C SER A 193 27.42 11.94 13.04
N VAL A 194 28.75 11.90 13.07
CA VAL A 194 29.52 10.70 13.36
C VAL A 194 29.35 10.41 14.85
N PHE A 195 28.23 9.83 15.27
CA PHE A 195 28.03 9.13 16.55
C PHE A 195 26.58 8.63 16.60
N ASN A 196 26.29 7.51 15.93
CA ASN A 196 25.14 6.64 16.23
C ASN A 196 25.26 5.34 15.41
N LEU A 197 26.19 4.45 15.79
CA LEU A 197 26.00 3.03 15.51
C LEU A 197 24.85 2.55 16.42
N GLY A 198 23.66 2.32 15.84
CA GLY A 198 22.59 1.60 16.55
C GLY A 198 21.15 2.11 16.37
N ARG A 199 20.91 3.26 15.74
CA ARG A 199 19.55 3.71 15.39
C ARG A 199 19.57 4.42 14.05
N SER A 200 19.18 3.74 12.98
CA SER A 200 18.83 4.42 11.73
C SER A 200 17.66 5.36 12.05
N ASN A 201 17.87 6.68 11.95
CA ASN A 201 16.78 7.65 12.02
C ASN A 201 15.80 7.32 10.89
N LYS A 202 14.72 6.61 11.21
CA LYS A 202 13.67 6.28 10.25
C LYS A 202 13.11 7.59 9.72
N VAL A 203 13.26 7.83 8.43
CA VAL A 203 12.62 8.97 7.76
C VAL A 203 11.11 8.84 8.00
N ALA A 204 10.53 9.82 8.69
CA ALA A 204 9.10 9.86 8.93
C ALA A 204 8.38 10.18 7.61
N ILE A 205 7.47 9.29 7.19
CA ILE A 205 6.61 9.53 6.04
C ILE A 205 5.59 10.58 6.47
N THR A 206 5.58 11.73 5.81
CA THR A 206 4.66 12.84 6.10
C THR A 206 3.60 12.95 5.02
N SER A 207 2.56 13.75 5.23
CA SER A 207 1.57 14.07 4.19
C SER A 207 2.20 14.63 2.91
N ASN A 208 3.34 15.32 3.02
CA ASN A 208 4.08 15.85 1.88
C ASN A 208 4.75 14.77 1.02
N SER A 209 5.10 13.61 1.59
CA SER A 209 5.70 12.48 0.87
C SER A 209 4.78 11.91 -0.22
N TYR A 210 3.47 12.15 -0.12
CA TYR A 210 2.48 11.68 -1.09
C TYR A 210 2.20 12.66 -2.24
N LYS A 211 2.57 13.94 -2.08
CA LYS A 211 2.22 15.01 -3.05
C LYS A 211 2.76 14.71 -4.46
N PRO A 212 4.03 14.32 -4.66
CA PRO A 212 4.55 14.03 -6.00
C PRO A 212 3.79 12.89 -6.68
N LEU A 213 3.47 11.83 -5.93
CA LEU A 213 2.74 10.67 -6.44
C LEU A 213 1.33 11.04 -6.89
N ASN A 214 0.60 11.83 -6.10
CA ASN A 214 -0.73 12.31 -6.47
C ASN A 214 -0.68 13.20 -7.72
N GLN A 215 0.33 14.07 -7.85
CA GLN A 215 0.50 14.90 -9.05
C GLN A 215 0.77 14.06 -10.30
N ILE A 216 1.62 13.05 -10.20
CA ILE A 216 1.91 12.14 -11.32
C ILE A 216 0.66 11.33 -11.70
N TYR A 217 -0.10 10.84 -10.71
CA TYR A 217 -1.37 10.14 -10.94
C TYR A 217 -2.39 11.00 -11.69
N VAL A 218 -2.56 12.27 -11.29
CA VAL A 218 -3.44 13.23 -11.97
C VAL A 218 -2.95 13.49 -13.40
N LYS A 219 -1.63 13.65 -13.61
CA LYS A 219 -1.05 13.82 -14.95
C LYS A 219 -1.32 12.61 -15.84
N ALA A 220 -1.08 11.38 -15.35
CA ALA A 220 -1.35 10.16 -16.09
C ALA A 220 -2.84 10.02 -16.43
N SER A 221 -3.73 10.24 -15.45
CA SER A 221 -5.18 10.17 -15.66
C SER A 221 -5.67 11.21 -16.68
N THR A 222 -5.15 12.44 -16.61
CA THR A 222 -5.47 13.51 -17.56
C THR A 222 -4.93 13.18 -18.96
N TYR A 223 -3.73 12.61 -19.07
CA TYR A 223 -3.14 12.21 -20.36
C TYR A 223 -3.94 11.06 -21.00
N HIS A 224 -4.38 10.08 -20.21
CA HIS A 224 -5.27 9.03 -20.66
C HIS A 224 -6.59 9.59 -21.18
N GLN A 225 -7.28 10.42 -20.39
CA GLN A 225 -8.56 11.03 -20.77
C GLN A 225 -8.46 11.84 -22.07
N LYS A 226 -7.37 12.59 -22.28
CA LYS A 226 -7.19 13.39 -23.50
C LYS A 226 -6.92 12.56 -24.75
N ASN A 227 -6.39 11.35 -24.59
CA ASN A 227 -5.88 10.52 -25.68
C ASN A 227 -6.53 9.13 -25.70
N GLU A 228 -7.69 8.95 -25.06
CA GLU A 228 -8.34 7.65 -24.80
C GLU A 228 -8.49 6.80 -26.07
N SER A 229 -8.84 7.43 -27.20
CA SER A 229 -8.99 6.74 -28.49
C SER A 229 -7.70 6.17 -29.09
N LEU A 230 -6.54 6.57 -28.57
CA LEU A 230 -5.23 6.11 -29.01
C LEU A 230 -4.72 4.93 -28.17
N PHE A 231 -5.29 4.71 -26.99
CA PHE A 231 -4.96 3.55 -26.14
C PHE A 231 -5.56 2.27 -26.72
N SER A 232 -4.86 1.16 -26.51
CA SER A 232 -5.29 -0.17 -26.92
C SER A 232 -4.82 -1.18 -25.88
N PRO A 233 -5.61 -2.23 -25.58
CA PRO A 233 -5.25 -3.23 -24.56
C PRO A 233 -3.90 -3.93 -24.81
N SER A 234 -3.47 -3.98 -26.07
CA SER A 234 -2.18 -4.57 -26.49
C SER A 234 -0.95 -3.71 -26.19
N ASP A 235 -1.14 -2.41 -25.96
CA ASP A 235 -0.07 -1.43 -26.04
C ASP A 235 0.63 -1.25 -24.68
N ASN A 236 1.95 -1.07 -24.72
CA ASN A 236 2.74 -0.90 -23.49
C ASN A 236 2.32 0.35 -22.70
N GLU A 237 1.93 1.44 -23.37
CA GLU A 237 1.43 2.66 -22.72
C GLU A 237 0.18 2.39 -21.86
N THR A 238 -0.72 1.51 -22.33
CA THR A 238 -1.90 1.07 -21.57
C THR A 238 -1.50 0.25 -20.34
N ARG A 239 -0.55 -0.67 -20.50
CA ARG A 239 -0.01 -1.46 -19.38
C ARG A 239 0.66 -0.58 -18.32
N TYR A 240 1.45 0.41 -18.73
CA TYR A 240 2.07 1.38 -17.81
C TYR A 240 1.03 2.25 -17.10
N PHE A 241 -0.02 2.68 -17.80
CA PHE A 241 -1.14 3.40 -17.18
C PHE A 241 -1.80 2.57 -16.08
N TRP A 242 -2.15 1.31 -16.35
CA TRP A 242 -2.72 0.42 -15.36
C TRP A 242 -1.75 0.13 -14.21
N ALA A 243 -0.45 0.00 -14.48
CA ALA A 243 0.55 -0.13 -13.43
C ALA A 243 0.56 1.07 -12.47
N ILE A 244 0.41 2.30 -13.00
CA ILE A 244 0.26 3.52 -12.17
C ILE A 244 -1.04 3.44 -11.35
N LYS A 245 -2.17 3.06 -11.95
CA LYS A 245 -3.46 2.89 -11.25
C LYS A 245 -3.35 1.90 -10.09
N PHE A 246 -2.81 0.72 -10.32
CA PHE A 246 -2.62 -0.31 -9.29
C PHE A 246 -1.64 0.12 -8.19
N LEU A 247 -0.56 0.83 -8.55
CA LEU A 247 0.34 1.40 -7.57
C LEU A 247 -0.30 2.55 -6.78
N HIS A 248 -1.28 3.25 -7.34
CA HIS A 248 -2.07 4.27 -6.66
C HIS A 248 -3.05 3.67 -5.66
N LEU A 249 -3.71 2.55 -5.96
CA LEU A 249 -4.50 1.81 -4.98
C LEU A 249 -3.67 1.50 -3.71
N LYS A 250 -2.47 0.94 -3.89
CA LYS A 250 -1.57 0.71 -2.75
C LYS A 250 -1.24 1.99 -1.96
N LEU A 251 -1.25 3.15 -2.61
CA LEU A 251 -1.05 4.46 -1.97
C LEU A 251 -2.27 4.90 -1.15
N LEU A 252 -3.48 4.73 -1.68
CA LEU A 252 -4.73 5.00 -0.97
C LEU A 252 -4.83 4.15 0.30
N PHE A 253 -4.52 2.85 0.19
CA PHE A 253 -4.42 1.96 1.34
C PHE A 253 -3.43 2.49 2.38
N LYS A 254 -2.22 2.86 1.96
CA LYS A 254 -1.16 3.43 2.83
C LYS A 254 -1.59 4.72 3.54
N GLN A 255 -2.45 5.51 2.92
CA GLN A 255 -3.03 6.76 3.44
C GLN A 255 -4.27 6.55 4.32
N PHE A 256 -4.70 5.30 4.54
CA PHE A 256 -5.95 4.98 5.24
C PHE A 256 -7.23 5.45 4.52
N LYS A 257 -7.13 5.73 3.21
CA LYS A 257 -8.26 6.09 2.32
C LYS A 257 -8.97 4.84 1.83
N PHE A 258 -9.56 4.11 2.77
CA PHE A 258 -10.13 2.78 2.51
C PHE A 258 -11.38 2.83 1.65
N VAL A 259 -12.20 3.89 1.78
CA VAL A 259 -13.42 4.05 0.97
C VAL A 259 -13.04 4.22 -0.50
N GLU A 260 -12.15 5.17 -0.79
CA GLU A 260 -11.68 5.44 -2.15
C GLU A 260 -10.93 4.24 -2.74
N PHE A 261 -10.11 3.56 -1.92
CA PHE A 261 -9.48 2.31 -2.32
C PHE A 261 -10.52 1.26 -2.75
N TYR A 262 -11.56 1.05 -1.95
CA TYR A 262 -12.57 0.03 -2.20
C TYR A 262 -13.36 0.31 -3.47
N GLU A 263 -13.77 1.57 -3.66
CA GLU A 263 -14.50 2.00 -4.85
C GLU A 263 -13.66 1.84 -6.11
N GLU A 264 -12.42 2.34 -6.13
CA GLU A 264 -11.55 2.21 -7.29
C GLU A 264 -11.16 0.75 -7.57
N PHE A 265 -10.83 -0.05 -6.55
CA PHE A 265 -10.52 -1.46 -6.73
C PHE A 265 -11.73 -2.23 -7.29
N SER A 266 -12.92 -1.97 -6.76
CA SER A 266 -14.15 -2.62 -7.24
C SER A 266 -14.42 -2.24 -8.70
N GLU A 267 -14.22 -0.98 -9.07
CA GLU A 267 -14.39 -0.55 -10.44
C GLU A 267 -13.42 -1.24 -11.41
N TYR A 268 -12.13 -1.28 -11.07
CA TYR A 268 -11.12 -1.87 -11.94
C TYR A 268 -11.21 -3.40 -12.00
N CYS A 269 -11.47 -4.05 -10.87
CA CYS A 269 -11.35 -5.51 -10.74
C CYS A 269 -12.68 -6.28 -10.71
N LEU A 270 -13.84 -5.61 -10.62
CA LEU A 270 -15.14 -6.29 -10.63
C LEU A 270 -16.00 -5.91 -11.83
N HIS A 271 -15.87 -4.68 -12.34
CA HIS A 271 -16.70 -4.20 -13.44
C HIS A 271 -16.01 -4.28 -14.80
N GLN A 272 -14.67 -4.23 -14.82
CA GLN A 272 -13.86 -4.19 -16.04
C GLN A 272 -13.02 -5.47 -16.19
N LYS A 273 -12.91 -5.98 -17.42
CA LYS A 273 -12.15 -7.22 -17.72
C LYS A 273 -10.66 -6.96 -17.96
N GLU A 274 -10.36 -5.93 -18.75
CA GLU A 274 -8.99 -5.58 -19.13
C GLU A 274 -8.02 -5.39 -17.94
N PRO A 275 -8.40 -4.70 -16.84
CA PRO A 275 -7.46 -4.47 -15.74
C PRO A 275 -7.11 -5.76 -15.00
N ILE A 276 -8.05 -6.70 -14.92
CA ILE A 276 -7.85 -8.00 -14.26
C ILE A 276 -6.84 -8.83 -15.06
N ASP A 277 -7.03 -8.93 -16.38
CA ASP A 277 -6.13 -9.67 -17.27
C ASP A 277 -4.70 -9.10 -17.18
N ILE A 278 -4.55 -7.77 -17.16
CA ILE A 278 -3.24 -7.10 -16.97
C ILE A 278 -2.67 -7.38 -15.57
N LEU A 279 -3.51 -7.42 -14.53
CA LEU A 279 -3.07 -7.70 -13.16
C LEU A 279 -2.57 -9.14 -13.01
N THR A 280 -3.21 -10.12 -13.65
CA THR A 280 -2.84 -11.54 -13.59
C THR A 280 -1.62 -11.85 -14.44
N ASP A 281 -1.54 -11.28 -15.64
CA ASP A 281 -0.55 -11.68 -16.64
C ASP A 281 0.73 -10.85 -16.52
N ASP A 282 0.59 -9.52 -16.64
CA ASP A 282 1.70 -8.58 -16.78
C ASP A 282 2.19 -8.02 -15.44
N LEU A 283 1.29 -7.90 -14.44
CA LEU A 283 1.52 -7.25 -13.15
C LEU A 283 1.35 -8.17 -11.94
N ASN A 284 1.55 -9.48 -12.12
CA ASN A 284 1.38 -10.50 -11.06
C ASN A 284 2.15 -10.15 -9.76
N ILE A 285 3.31 -9.49 -9.87
CA ILE A 285 4.11 -9.02 -8.72
C ILE A 285 3.33 -8.08 -7.76
N LEU A 286 2.28 -7.42 -8.25
CA LEU A 286 1.44 -6.52 -7.44
C LEU A 286 0.20 -7.22 -6.88
N ARG A 287 -0.23 -8.33 -7.51
CA ARG A 287 -1.52 -9.01 -7.33
C ARG A 287 -1.74 -9.46 -5.89
N SER A 288 -0.88 -10.33 -5.37
CA SER A 288 -0.98 -10.89 -4.00
C SER A 288 -1.18 -9.78 -2.95
N ASN A 289 -0.34 -8.74 -3.00
CA ASN A 289 -0.44 -7.60 -2.09
C ASN A 289 -1.75 -6.82 -2.24
N LEU A 290 -2.24 -6.60 -3.46
CA LEU A 290 -3.51 -5.90 -3.68
C LEU A 290 -4.70 -6.69 -3.17
N LEU A 291 -4.69 -8.01 -3.34
CA LEU A 291 -5.73 -8.90 -2.82
C LEU A 291 -5.75 -8.87 -1.28
N VAL A 292 -4.60 -8.96 -0.62
CA VAL A 292 -4.53 -8.82 0.85
C VAL A 292 -5.03 -7.44 1.31
N MET A 293 -4.66 -6.35 0.62
CA MET A 293 -5.20 -5.01 0.91
C MET A 293 -6.72 -4.97 0.79
N PHE A 294 -7.27 -5.54 -0.28
CA PHE A 294 -8.71 -5.61 -0.49
C PHE A 294 -9.41 -6.42 0.59
N GLY A 295 -8.82 -7.53 1.03
CA GLY A 295 -9.32 -8.32 2.16
C GLY A 295 -9.37 -7.51 3.45
N ILE A 296 -8.29 -6.80 3.78
CA ILE A 296 -8.23 -5.90 4.95
C ILE A 296 -9.28 -4.79 4.84
N VAL A 297 -9.34 -4.07 3.70
CA VAL A 297 -10.31 -2.99 3.50
C VAL A 297 -11.75 -3.49 3.59
N SER A 298 -12.04 -4.68 3.08
CA SER A 298 -13.35 -5.32 3.20
C SER A 298 -13.71 -5.59 4.66
N ILE A 299 -12.75 -6.06 5.48
CA ILE A 299 -12.95 -6.23 6.94
C ILE A 299 -13.30 -4.91 7.60
N PHE A 300 -12.72 -3.78 7.17
CA PHE A 300 -13.06 -2.45 7.71
C PHE A 300 -14.46 -2.00 7.27
N LEU A 301 -14.74 -2.00 5.97
CA LEU A 301 -15.89 -1.30 5.42
C LEU A 301 -17.17 -2.14 5.32
N LYS A 302 -17.06 -3.46 5.18
CA LYS A 302 -18.21 -4.32 4.89
C LYS A 302 -18.63 -5.16 6.10
N PRO A 303 -19.91 -5.57 6.19
CA PRO A 303 -20.34 -6.52 7.21
C PRO A 303 -19.66 -7.89 7.02
N PHE A 304 -19.40 -8.61 8.11
CA PHE A 304 -18.60 -9.84 8.05
C PHE A 304 -19.20 -10.94 7.18
N ASN A 305 -20.53 -11.06 7.08
CA ASN A 305 -21.19 -12.03 6.21
C ASN A 305 -20.83 -11.87 4.71
N SER A 306 -20.50 -10.66 4.27
CA SER A 306 -20.11 -10.38 2.88
C SER A 306 -18.64 -10.71 2.57
N LEU A 307 -17.84 -11.09 3.58
CA LEU A 307 -16.43 -11.47 3.40
C LEU A 307 -16.25 -12.87 2.79
N THR A 308 -17.33 -13.62 2.55
CA THR A 308 -17.27 -14.85 1.74
C THR A 308 -16.87 -14.56 0.30
N LEU A 309 -17.06 -13.31 -0.17
CA LEU A 309 -16.82 -12.86 -1.55
C LEU A 309 -17.65 -13.59 -2.62
N LEU A 310 -18.54 -14.49 -2.21
CA LEU A 310 -19.48 -15.18 -3.11
C LEU A 310 -20.50 -14.17 -3.66
N GLY A 311 -20.63 -14.10 -4.98
CA GLY A 311 -21.50 -13.14 -5.66
C GLY A 311 -20.96 -11.70 -5.68
N VAL A 312 -19.68 -11.49 -5.36
CA VAL A 312 -19.03 -10.18 -5.46
C VAL A 312 -18.33 -10.08 -6.81
N GLY A 313 -18.94 -9.38 -7.76
CA GLY A 313 -18.42 -9.19 -9.13
C GLY A 313 -18.99 -10.18 -10.15
N LYS A 314 -18.44 -10.17 -11.36
CA LYS A 314 -18.78 -11.17 -12.40
C LYS A 314 -18.07 -12.49 -12.11
N ASP A 315 -18.82 -13.59 -12.18
CA ASP A 315 -18.30 -14.96 -12.20
C ASP A 315 -17.36 -15.35 -11.04
N ASP A 316 -17.57 -14.81 -9.83
CA ASP A 316 -16.76 -15.12 -8.62
C ASP A 316 -15.24 -14.96 -8.81
N ILE A 317 -14.83 -14.08 -9.73
CA ILE A 317 -13.42 -13.92 -10.16
C ILE A 317 -12.46 -13.65 -8.99
N LEU A 318 -12.93 -12.98 -7.93
CA LEU A 318 -12.13 -12.74 -6.74
C LEU A 318 -11.84 -14.03 -5.99
N VAL A 319 -12.83 -14.92 -5.84
CA VAL A 319 -12.64 -16.20 -5.14
C VAL A 319 -11.60 -17.04 -5.86
N ASP A 320 -11.64 -17.08 -7.19
CA ASP A 320 -10.64 -17.76 -8.00
C ASP A 320 -9.24 -17.16 -7.81
N LEU A 321 -9.13 -15.83 -7.83
CA LEU A 321 -7.87 -15.13 -7.61
C LEU A 321 -7.27 -15.36 -6.21
N PHE A 322 -8.11 -15.42 -5.16
CA PHE A 322 -7.67 -15.76 -3.80
C PHE A 322 -7.32 -17.25 -3.65
N SER A 323 -7.93 -18.12 -4.47
CA SER A 323 -7.84 -19.58 -4.34
C SER A 323 -6.79 -20.25 -5.23
N GLU A 324 -6.17 -19.51 -6.15
CA GLU A 324 -5.27 -20.05 -7.18
C GLU A 324 -4.03 -20.77 -6.61
N ASN A 325 -3.41 -20.21 -5.56
CA ASN A 325 -2.18 -20.76 -4.97
C ASN A 325 -2.32 -20.93 -3.44
N PRO A 326 -2.38 -22.19 -2.94
CA PRO A 326 -2.51 -22.47 -1.51
C PRO A 326 -1.36 -21.94 -0.64
N ASP A 327 -0.16 -21.79 -1.21
CA ASP A 327 1.01 -21.31 -0.48
C ASP A 327 1.07 -19.78 -0.40
N ALA A 328 0.28 -19.08 -1.22
CA ALA A 328 0.29 -17.63 -1.32
C ALA A 328 -0.32 -16.96 -0.09
N LEU A 329 0.12 -15.72 0.17
CA LEU A 329 -0.28 -14.96 1.35
C LEU A 329 -1.78 -14.62 1.31
N GLU A 330 -2.31 -14.27 0.14
CA GLU A 330 -3.72 -13.96 -0.09
C GLU A 330 -4.62 -15.15 0.24
N TYR A 331 -4.22 -16.37 -0.13
CA TYR A 331 -4.96 -17.59 0.16
C TYR A 331 -5.04 -17.85 1.66
N LYS A 332 -3.88 -17.79 2.34
CA LYS A 332 -3.79 -17.98 3.79
C LYS A 332 -4.59 -16.91 4.53
N PHE A 333 -4.48 -15.64 4.12
CA PHE A 333 -5.26 -14.55 4.72
C PHE A 333 -6.77 -14.73 4.52
N TYR A 334 -7.21 -15.11 3.32
CA TYR A 334 -8.61 -15.38 3.04
C TYR A 334 -9.15 -16.56 3.87
N GLY A 335 -8.41 -17.67 3.92
CA GLY A 335 -8.81 -18.90 4.62
C GLY A 335 -8.74 -18.84 6.15
N GLU A 336 -7.76 -18.11 6.71
CA GLU A 336 -7.53 -18.04 8.15
C GLU A 336 -8.20 -16.85 8.83
N VAL A 337 -8.49 -15.77 8.09
CA VAL A 337 -9.09 -14.54 8.64
C VAL A 337 -10.45 -14.26 8.03
N MET A 338 -10.57 -14.07 6.72
CA MET A 338 -11.83 -13.59 6.10
C MET A 338 -12.97 -14.60 6.18
N LEU A 339 -12.71 -15.87 5.81
CA LEU A 339 -13.73 -16.92 5.85
C LEU A 339 -14.21 -17.24 7.29
N PRO A 340 -13.32 -17.38 8.29
CA PRO A 340 -13.75 -17.53 9.68
C PRO A 340 -14.54 -16.33 10.20
N LEU A 341 -14.15 -15.08 9.85
CA LEU A 341 -14.92 -13.89 10.18
C LEU A 341 -16.34 -13.95 9.59
N ALA A 342 -16.47 -14.37 8.32
CA ALA A 342 -17.77 -14.51 7.67
C ALA A 342 -18.67 -15.56 8.32
N LYS A 343 -18.07 -16.59 8.93
CA LYS A 343 -18.76 -17.65 9.67
C LYS A 343 -18.93 -17.34 11.16
N CYS A 344 -18.54 -16.15 11.60
CA CYS A 344 -18.55 -15.72 13.01
C CYS A 344 -17.69 -16.61 13.94
N ASP A 345 -16.64 -17.25 13.41
CA ASP A 345 -15.67 -18.03 14.20
C ASP A 345 -14.53 -17.13 14.69
N PHE A 346 -14.83 -16.25 15.64
CA PHE A 346 -13.89 -15.24 16.15
C PHE A 346 -12.73 -15.84 16.94
N ARG A 347 -12.94 -17.01 17.57
CA ARG A 347 -11.89 -17.74 18.29
C ARG A 347 -10.79 -18.16 17.34
N ARG A 348 -11.14 -18.72 16.17
CA ARG A 348 -10.17 -19.11 15.15
C ARG A 348 -9.42 -17.90 14.58
N VAL A 349 -10.12 -16.80 14.29
CA VAL A 349 -9.50 -15.56 13.79
C VAL A 349 -8.45 -15.05 14.77
N LYS A 350 -8.77 -15.06 16.07
CA LYS A 350 -7.82 -14.65 17.12
C LYS A 350 -6.62 -15.57 17.22
N ALA A 351 -6.85 -16.88 17.17
CA ALA A 351 -5.76 -17.84 17.17
C ALA A 351 -4.80 -17.60 15.99
N SER A 352 -5.32 -17.38 14.77
CA SER A 352 -4.52 -17.07 13.59
C SER A 352 -3.78 -15.73 13.69
N LEU A 353 -4.44 -14.67 14.18
CA LEU A 353 -3.79 -13.36 14.35
C LEU A 353 -2.82 -13.30 15.55
N LEU A 354 -2.80 -14.34 16.41
CA LEU A 354 -1.82 -14.52 17.49
C LEU A 354 -0.74 -15.55 17.13
N ASP A 355 -0.92 -16.33 16.07
CA ASP A 355 0.07 -17.30 15.61
C ASP A 355 1.34 -16.57 15.14
N PRO A 356 2.50 -16.78 15.81
CA PRO A 356 3.74 -16.12 15.44
C PRO A 356 4.19 -16.49 14.02
N ILE A 357 3.85 -17.67 13.50
CA ILE A 357 4.24 -18.10 12.16
C ILE A 357 3.48 -17.27 11.12
N PHE A 358 2.15 -17.25 11.20
CA PHE A 358 1.30 -16.45 10.32
C PHE A 358 1.61 -14.95 10.41
N VAL A 359 1.72 -14.41 11.63
CA VAL A 359 1.99 -12.98 11.85
C VAL A 359 3.37 -12.59 11.30
N THR A 360 4.41 -13.38 11.53
CA THR A 360 5.74 -13.10 10.98
C THR A 360 5.72 -13.13 9.46
N ALA A 361 4.99 -14.07 8.86
CA ALA A 361 4.86 -14.14 7.41
C ALA A 361 4.14 -12.93 6.82
N LEU A 362 3.04 -12.51 7.45
CA LEU A 362 2.30 -11.31 7.06
C LEU A 362 3.16 -10.06 7.20
N LEU A 363 3.87 -9.89 8.32
CA LEU A 363 4.77 -8.74 8.52
C LEU A 363 5.88 -8.72 7.47
N ALA A 364 6.60 -9.83 7.27
CA ALA A 364 7.74 -9.85 6.36
C ALA A 364 7.34 -9.60 4.90
N SER A 365 6.21 -10.15 4.46
CA SER A 365 5.76 -10.03 3.07
C SER A 365 4.99 -8.74 2.78
N PHE A 366 4.37 -8.11 3.79
CA PHE A 366 3.38 -7.06 3.56
C PHE A 366 3.54 -5.77 4.39
N GLU A 367 4.38 -5.75 5.44
CA GLU A 367 4.49 -4.61 6.37
C GLU A 367 4.79 -3.27 5.68
N TYR A 368 5.62 -3.26 4.64
CA TYR A 368 5.94 -2.04 3.90
C TYR A 368 4.70 -1.36 3.27
N ASN A 369 3.60 -2.10 3.09
CA ASN A 369 2.32 -1.56 2.63
C ASN A 369 1.39 -1.06 3.75
N PHE A 370 1.60 -1.41 5.03
CA PHE A 370 0.67 -1.03 6.09
C PHE A 370 0.54 0.48 6.29
N PRO A 371 -0.65 1.01 6.62
CA PRO A 371 -0.87 2.43 6.82
C PRO A 371 0.12 3.12 7.76
N VAL A 372 0.44 4.38 7.46
CA VAL A 372 1.41 5.17 8.25
C VAL A 372 0.84 5.62 9.60
N SER A 373 -0.49 5.75 9.70
CA SER A 373 -1.22 6.22 10.88
C SER A 373 -1.09 5.31 12.12
N CYS A 374 -0.60 4.08 11.96
CA CYS A 374 -0.40 3.14 13.08
C CYS A 374 1.01 3.21 13.70
N ARG A 375 1.87 4.14 13.27
CA ARG A 375 3.14 4.41 13.96
C ARG A 375 2.92 5.49 15.01
N SER A 376 3.39 5.26 16.24
CA SER A 376 3.29 6.26 17.30
C SER A 376 4.02 7.55 16.92
N THR A 377 3.43 8.69 17.26
CA THR A 377 3.91 10.06 16.95
C THR A 377 5.25 10.41 17.60
N ASP A 378 5.65 9.66 18.62
CA ASP A 378 6.90 9.83 19.38
C ASP A 378 8.07 8.96 18.88
N GLY A 379 7.86 8.20 17.80
CA GLY A 379 8.88 7.28 17.28
C GLY A 379 9.09 6.03 18.13
N SER A 380 8.29 5.82 19.17
CA SER A 380 8.18 4.53 19.86
C SER A 380 7.39 3.53 19.00
N ALA A 381 7.55 2.24 19.28
CA ALA A 381 6.72 1.21 18.64
C ALA A 381 5.29 1.32 19.17
N GLY A 382 4.47 2.16 18.51
CA GLY A 382 3.02 2.12 18.68
C GLY A 382 2.45 0.72 18.36
N PRO A 383 1.19 0.46 18.70
CA PRO A 383 0.58 -0.84 18.45
C PRO A 383 0.71 -1.18 16.97
N THR A 384 1.10 -2.41 16.67
CA THR A 384 1.30 -2.85 15.30
C THR A 384 -0.01 -2.71 14.51
N PHE A 385 0.05 -2.52 13.19
CA PHE A 385 -1.16 -2.47 12.37
C PHE A 385 -2.04 -3.73 12.56
N ILE A 386 -1.42 -4.86 12.88
CA ILE A 386 -2.12 -6.12 13.19
C ILE A 386 -2.93 -6.01 14.49
N GLU A 387 -2.38 -5.38 15.53
CA GLU A 387 -3.13 -5.10 16.77
C GLU A 387 -4.29 -4.13 16.52
N TYR A 388 -4.07 -3.12 15.69
CA TYR A 388 -5.14 -2.22 15.27
C TYR A 388 -6.24 -2.94 14.48
N LEU A 389 -5.88 -3.85 13.57
CA LEU A 389 -6.83 -4.70 12.84
C LEU A 389 -7.64 -5.58 13.80
N LYS A 390 -6.99 -6.20 14.80
CA LYS A 390 -7.68 -6.98 15.85
C LYS A 390 -8.70 -6.13 16.59
N LEU A 391 -8.30 -4.95 17.04
CA LEU A 391 -9.18 -4.02 17.76
C LEU A 391 -10.40 -3.64 16.90
N ILE A 392 -10.23 -3.36 15.61
CA ILE A 392 -11.34 -3.04 14.72
C ILE A 392 -12.30 -4.22 14.55
N ILE A 393 -11.78 -5.45 14.45
CA ILE A 393 -12.61 -6.66 14.44
C ILE A 393 -13.42 -6.77 15.73
N ASP A 394 -12.78 -6.57 16.88
CA ASP A 394 -13.43 -6.63 18.19
C ASP A 394 -14.50 -5.54 18.34
N LEU A 395 -14.21 -4.31 17.94
CA LEU A 395 -15.17 -3.20 17.99
C LEU A 395 -16.38 -3.44 17.09
N LYS A 396 -16.17 -3.92 15.85
CA LYS A 396 -17.28 -4.24 14.95
C LYS A 396 -18.18 -5.33 15.53
N ASN A 397 -17.57 -6.40 16.06
CA ASN A 397 -18.34 -7.46 16.72
C ASN A 397 -19.05 -6.97 17.98
N PHE A 398 -18.40 -6.13 18.77
CA PHE A 398 -19.00 -5.55 19.96
C PHE A 398 -20.27 -4.77 19.61
N PHE A 399 -20.24 -3.92 18.58
CA PHE A 399 -21.45 -3.22 18.12
C PHE A 399 -22.53 -4.16 17.61
N VAL A 400 -22.18 -5.25 16.92
CA VAL A 400 -23.15 -6.27 16.50
C VAL A 400 -23.79 -6.98 17.71
N ILE A 401 -23.00 -7.30 18.73
CA ILE A 401 -23.48 -7.93 19.97
C ILE A 401 -24.41 -6.99 20.73
N LEU A 402 -24.02 -5.72 20.87
CA LEU A 402 -24.81 -4.69 21.55
C LEU A 402 -26.14 -4.42 20.85
N THR A 403 -26.14 -4.33 19.52
CA THR A 403 -27.38 -4.12 18.75
C THR A 403 -28.32 -5.33 18.82
N SER A 404 -27.79 -6.52 19.10
CA SER A 404 -28.56 -7.76 19.20
C SER A 404 -29.04 -8.11 20.62
N SER A 405 -28.53 -7.42 21.65
CA SER A 405 -28.73 -7.78 23.06
C SER A 405 -29.12 -6.57 23.90
N ARG A 406 -30.17 -6.68 24.74
CA ARG A 406 -30.58 -5.59 25.65
C ARG A 406 -29.64 -5.40 26.84
N GLU A 407 -29.09 -6.50 27.35
CA GLU A 407 -28.14 -6.52 28.45
C GLU A 407 -27.24 -7.75 28.25
N ILE A 408 -25.93 -7.57 28.41
CA ILE A 408 -24.96 -8.66 28.28
C ILE A 408 -23.82 -8.45 29.27
N SER A 409 -23.44 -9.51 29.98
CA SER A 409 -22.30 -9.44 30.90
C SER A 409 -20.99 -9.27 30.15
N GLN A 410 -20.05 -8.57 30.78
CA GLN A 410 -18.71 -8.37 30.26
C GLN A 410 -18.03 -9.71 29.92
N SER A 411 -18.12 -10.70 30.81
CA SER A 411 -17.60 -12.05 30.58
C SER A 411 -18.17 -12.72 29.32
N LYS A 412 -19.48 -12.54 29.06
CA LYS A 412 -20.14 -13.13 27.89
C LYS A 412 -19.74 -12.40 26.60
N VAL A 413 -19.57 -11.09 26.65
CA VAL A 413 -19.02 -10.32 25.50
C VAL A 413 -17.66 -10.85 25.12
N PHE A 414 -16.74 -11.02 26.08
CA PHE A 414 -15.40 -11.54 25.78
C PHE A 414 -15.42 -12.95 25.20
N GLN A 415 -16.26 -13.83 25.74
CA GLN A 415 -16.46 -15.16 25.18
C GLN A 415 -16.95 -15.10 23.72
N LEU A 416 -17.92 -14.23 23.42
CA LEU A 416 -18.44 -14.05 22.07
C LEU A 416 -17.43 -13.42 21.11
N LEU A 417 -16.55 -12.55 21.61
CA LEU A 417 -15.42 -12.03 20.85
C LEU A 417 -14.33 -13.10 20.62
N GLY A 418 -14.40 -14.26 21.29
CA GLY A 418 -13.43 -15.35 21.15
C GLY A 418 -12.22 -15.25 22.08
N TYR A 419 -12.32 -14.48 23.17
CA TYR A 419 -11.35 -14.53 24.27
C TYR A 419 -11.59 -15.78 25.13
N ASP A 420 -10.51 -16.41 25.58
CA ASP A 420 -10.56 -17.59 26.46
C ASP A 420 -10.36 -17.17 27.93
N GLU A 421 -10.88 -17.95 28.88
CA GLU A 421 -10.75 -17.66 30.33
C GLU A 421 -9.30 -17.72 30.83
N THR A 422 -8.38 -18.24 30.00
CA THR A 422 -6.95 -18.36 30.29
C THR A 422 -6.12 -17.15 29.89
N GLN A 423 -6.70 -16.12 29.27
CA GLN A 423 -5.98 -14.90 28.89
C GLN A 423 -5.72 -14.01 30.12
N SER A 424 -4.66 -13.18 30.05
CA SER A 424 -4.25 -12.33 31.16
C SER A 424 -5.43 -11.45 31.63
N PRO A 425 -5.70 -11.36 32.94
CA PRO A 425 -6.71 -10.45 33.47
C PRO A 425 -6.48 -8.99 33.05
N ASP A 426 -5.23 -8.59 32.82
CA ASP A 426 -4.88 -7.25 32.37
C ASP A 426 -5.34 -6.97 30.93
N ASP A 427 -5.21 -7.94 30.01
CA ASP A 427 -5.66 -7.79 28.60
C ASP A 427 -7.18 -7.61 28.52
N ILE A 428 -7.90 -8.35 29.37
CA ILE A 428 -9.36 -8.29 29.48
C ILE A 428 -9.80 -6.93 30.03
N ARG A 429 -9.09 -6.42 31.05
CA ARG A 429 -9.35 -5.10 31.64
C ARG A 429 -9.08 -3.97 30.67
N ASP A 430 -7.98 -4.05 29.92
CA ASP A 430 -7.59 -3.03 28.95
C ASP A 430 -8.57 -2.97 27.77
N LEU A 431 -9.04 -4.13 27.29
CA LEU A 431 -10.09 -4.16 26.29
C LEU A 431 -11.41 -3.62 26.84
N ALA A 432 -11.82 -3.99 28.06
CA ALA A 432 -13.04 -3.46 28.69
C ALA A 432 -13.00 -1.93 28.80
N SER A 433 -11.86 -1.39 29.22
CA SER A 433 -11.60 0.04 29.29
C SER A 433 -11.71 0.68 27.90
N THR A 434 -11.16 0.01 26.87
CA THR A 434 -11.24 0.48 25.48
C THR A 434 -12.69 0.50 24.97
N LEU A 435 -13.47 -0.56 25.20
CA LEU A 435 -14.89 -0.63 24.83
C LEU A 435 -15.71 0.45 25.54
N THR A 436 -15.46 0.66 26.84
CA THR A 436 -16.10 1.71 27.63
C THR A 436 -15.71 3.10 27.12
N GLY A 437 -14.43 3.31 26.83
CA GLY A 437 -13.91 4.56 26.24
C GLY A 437 -14.57 4.87 24.90
N VAL A 438 -14.82 3.87 24.05
CA VAL A 438 -15.53 4.05 22.78
C VAL A 438 -17.00 4.45 23.00
N ILE A 439 -17.69 3.83 23.96
CA ILE A 439 -19.07 4.22 24.33
C ILE A 439 -19.12 5.69 24.74
N VAL A 440 -18.19 6.12 25.59
CA VAL A 440 -18.10 7.50 26.08
C VAL A 440 -17.74 8.47 24.95
N ALA A 441 -16.73 8.13 24.13
CA ALA A 441 -16.24 8.99 23.06
C ALA A 441 -17.27 9.21 21.94
N LEU A 442 -18.09 8.20 21.66
CA LEU A 442 -19.18 8.29 20.69
C LEU A 442 -20.50 8.78 21.31
N ASP A 443 -20.49 9.13 22.61
CA ASP A 443 -21.65 9.61 23.37
C ASP A 443 -22.88 8.68 23.24
N LEU A 444 -22.63 7.36 23.25
CA LEU A 444 -23.68 6.36 23.00
C LEU A 444 -24.70 6.25 24.13
N ALA A 445 -24.42 6.89 25.27
CA ALA A 445 -25.37 7.02 26.38
C ALA A 445 -26.66 7.72 25.91
N LYS A 446 -26.56 8.67 24.98
CA LYS A 446 -27.71 9.33 24.34
C LYS A 446 -28.60 8.39 23.54
N TYR A 447 -28.11 7.22 23.17
CA TYR A 447 -28.85 6.18 22.46
C TYR A 447 -29.20 4.99 23.37
N GLY A 448 -29.03 5.15 24.69
CA GLY A 448 -29.39 4.14 25.68
C GLY A 448 -28.37 3.00 25.81
N ILE A 449 -27.17 3.19 25.25
CA ILE A 449 -26.05 2.26 25.35
C ILE A 449 -25.07 2.75 26.40
N TYR A 450 -24.85 1.98 27.46
CA TYR A 450 -23.90 2.32 28.52
C TYR A 450 -23.32 1.08 29.19
N TYR A 451 -22.24 1.28 29.96
CA TYR A 451 -21.62 0.24 30.78
C TYR A 451 -22.00 0.46 32.26
N ASP A 452 -22.57 -0.56 32.90
CA ASP A 452 -22.85 -0.57 34.34
C ASP A 452 -21.69 -1.26 35.07
N SER A 453 -20.86 -0.45 35.73
CA SER A 453 -19.67 -0.92 36.44
C SER A 453 -19.98 -1.70 37.72
N GLU A 454 -21.15 -1.54 38.32
CA GLU A 454 -21.50 -2.28 39.54
C GLU A 454 -21.91 -3.72 39.24
N ARG A 455 -22.50 -3.93 38.06
CA ARG A 455 -22.98 -5.24 37.59
C ARG A 455 -22.07 -5.88 36.54
N GLU A 456 -21.06 -5.15 36.05
CA GLU A 456 -20.18 -5.56 34.94
C GLU A 456 -20.98 -5.96 33.70
N VAL A 457 -22.00 -5.17 33.34
CA VAL A 457 -22.87 -5.43 32.19
C VAL A 457 -22.86 -4.27 31.21
N PHE A 458 -22.86 -4.61 29.92
CA PHE A 458 -23.19 -3.68 28.86
C PHE A 458 -24.69 -3.69 28.62
N VAL A 459 -25.28 -2.50 28.61
CA VAL A 459 -26.73 -2.31 28.50
C VAL A 459 -27.04 -1.57 27.20
N ASN A 460 -28.05 -2.04 26.48
CA ASN A 460 -28.69 -1.36 25.36
C ASN A 460 -30.20 -1.31 25.64
N LYS A 461 -30.63 -0.20 26.27
CA LYS A 461 -32.04 0.07 26.52
C LYS A 461 -32.57 0.96 25.41
N LEU A 462 -33.66 0.51 24.76
CA LEU A 462 -34.48 1.39 23.93
C LEU A 462 -34.90 2.58 24.80
N ILE A 463 -34.54 3.78 24.38
CA ILE A 463 -35.02 5.01 25.00
C ILE A 463 -36.50 5.10 24.65
N THR A 464 -37.36 4.58 25.52
CA THR A 464 -38.81 4.80 25.44
C THR A 464 -39.12 6.21 25.93
N ASP A 465 -38.73 7.22 25.16
CA ASP A 465 -39.21 8.59 25.31
C ASP A 465 -39.33 9.23 23.94
N SER A 466 -40.45 8.97 23.27
CA SER A 466 -40.87 9.69 22.07
C SER A 466 -40.91 11.21 22.28
N ALA A 467 -40.99 11.69 23.53
CA ALA A 467 -40.90 13.12 23.85
C ALA A 467 -39.46 13.66 23.83
N ASN A 468 -38.46 12.88 24.27
CA ASN A 468 -37.05 13.29 24.26
C ASN A 468 -36.42 13.11 22.87
N GLU A 469 -36.83 12.12 22.08
CA GLU A 469 -36.42 12.03 20.66
C GLU A 469 -36.97 13.19 19.83
N ILE A 470 -38.23 13.61 20.05
CA ILE A 470 -38.79 14.79 19.37
C ILE A 470 -38.06 16.06 19.84
N ALA A 471 -37.76 16.20 21.13
CA ALA A 471 -37.01 17.34 21.65
C ALA A 471 -35.57 17.38 21.11
N ALA A 472 -34.86 16.25 21.06
CA ALA A 472 -33.52 16.14 20.50
C ALA A 472 -33.50 16.32 18.97
N LEU A 473 -34.51 15.83 18.24
CA LEU A 473 -34.67 16.10 16.82
C LEU A 473 -35.00 17.58 16.58
N GLN A 474 -35.80 18.22 17.43
CA GLN A 474 -36.07 19.66 17.36
C GLN A 474 -34.84 20.50 17.70
N GLU A 475 -34.02 20.07 18.65
CA GLU A 475 -32.74 20.71 19.00
C GLU A 475 -31.73 20.55 17.84
N ASN A 476 -31.58 19.35 17.29
CA ASN A 476 -30.73 19.12 16.11
C ASN A 476 -31.23 19.87 14.86
N ILE A 477 -32.55 20.01 14.67
CA ILE A 477 -33.13 20.84 13.59
C ILE A 477 -32.87 22.33 13.85
N ALA A 478 -32.94 22.77 15.11
CA ALA A 478 -32.62 24.15 15.48
C ALA A 478 -31.13 24.46 15.26
N ASP A 479 -30.24 23.53 15.61
CA ASP A 479 -28.80 23.66 15.38
C ASP A 479 -28.46 23.64 13.88
N LEU A 480 -29.07 22.74 13.09
CA LEU A 480 -28.97 22.75 11.63
C LEU A 480 -29.52 24.05 11.01
N GLN A 481 -30.64 24.57 11.52
CA GLN A 481 -31.18 25.85 11.06
C GLN A 481 -30.25 27.02 11.42
N ASN A 482 -29.62 26.99 12.59
CA ASN A 482 -28.66 27.99 13.02
C ASN A 482 -27.38 27.93 12.18
N GLU A 483 -26.86 26.73 11.87
CA GLU A 483 -25.73 26.55 10.95
C GLU A 483 -26.06 27.03 9.54
N VAL A 484 -27.21 26.61 8.98
CA VAL A 484 -27.65 27.06 7.65
C VAL A 484 -27.87 28.58 7.62
N GLN A 485 -28.45 29.17 8.67
CA GLN A 485 -28.59 30.62 8.76
C GLN A 485 -27.24 31.33 8.87
N ALA A 486 -26.30 30.79 9.66
CA ALA A 486 -24.95 31.32 9.80
C ALA A 486 -24.18 31.24 8.48
N GLU A 487 -24.30 30.13 7.74
CA GLU A 487 -23.68 29.94 6.43
C GLU A 487 -24.33 30.85 5.37
N THR A 488 -25.65 31.03 5.41
CA THR A 488 -26.37 31.97 4.54
C THR A 488 -26.00 33.44 4.85
N LEU A 489 -25.81 33.79 6.12
CA LEU A 489 -25.33 35.11 6.56
C LEU A 489 -23.88 35.34 6.14
N ALA A 490 -23.02 34.33 6.28
CA ALA A 490 -21.64 34.38 5.81
C ALA A 490 -21.59 34.58 4.29
N THR A 491 -22.42 33.86 3.54
CA THR A 491 -22.54 34.00 2.07
C THR A 491 -23.03 35.39 1.70
N LYS A 492 -24.07 35.92 2.35
CA LYS A 492 -24.54 37.30 2.14
C LYS A 492 -23.52 38.37 2.54
N MET A 493 -22.75 38.16 3.61
CA MET A 493 -21.66 39.05 3.98
C MET A 493 -20.54 39.01 2.95
N THR A 494 -20.25 37.84 2.39
CA THR A 494 -19.28 37.67 1.32
C THR A 494 -19.75 38.36 0.04
N ASP A 495 -21.02 38.20 -0.33
CA ASP A 495 -21.61 38.90 -1.47
C ASP A 495 -21.63 40.42 -1.27
N LEU A 496 -21.97 40.92 -0.08
CA LEU A 496 -21.90 42.36 0.26
C LEU A 496 -20.47 42.89 0.27
N LEU A 497 -19.48 42.08 0.68
CA LEU A 497 -18.06 42.44 0.62
C LEU A 497 -17.56 42.46 -0.82
N VAL A 498 -17.98 41.49 -1.65
CA VAL A 498 -17.69 41.47 -3.09
C VAL A 498 -18.33 42.67 -3.78
N GLU A 499 -19.59 42.98 -3.48
CA GLU A 499 -20.29 44.14 -4.03
C GLU A 499 -19.58 45.44 -3.59
N LYS A 500 -19.14 45.56 -2.34
CA LYS A 500 -18.39 46.73 -1.85
C LYS A 500 -16.97 46.87 -2.43
N TYR A 501 -16.36 45.79 -2.90
CA TYR A 501 -15.01 45.82 -3.50
C TYR A 501 -15.03 45.92 -5.03
N TYR A 502 -16.16 45.58 -5.67
CA TYR A 502 -16.32 45.56 -7.13
C TYR A 502 -17.42 46.50 -7.66
N SER A 503 -18.03 47.32 -6.80
CA SER A 503 -18.72 48.57 -7.15
C SER A 503 -18.01 49.76 -6.49
#